data_AF-A0A432UK66-F1
#
_entry.id   AF-A0A432UK66-F1
#
_cell.length_a   1.000
_cell.length_b   1.000
_cell.length_c   1.000
_cell.angle_alpha   90.00
_cell.angle_beta   90.00
_cell.angle_gamma   90.00
#
_symmetry.space_group_name_H-M   'P 1'
#
loop_
_entity.id
_entity.type
_entity.pdbx_description
1 polymer ?
#
loop_
_entity_poly.entity_id
_entity_poly.type
_entity_poly.pdbx_seq_one_letter_code
_entity_poly.pdbx_strand_id
1 'polypeptide(L)'
;MSLSIKKSSWLMLAMLVLLTTQIIGQAFAHGMSEAEKQAIVDGGNLSYLSIGITHMLSGYDHLLFVFGIIFLLTTFREIVKYITAFTLGHSATLIYATFNGIQINYFFIDAIIALSICYIAFANLDGFKKYLGIQPPSLLVMITTLGLIHGLGLSTRLQQLPLSQDDLLMNIISFNIGIEIGQVVALVVMLVVMNFLRKKLAFATFSKISNYSLIFAGLFLFFMQSHGYWHTTTPDEFGFSNDNHIHHHIEMEQQRVEKLSNSHQRDSIE
;
A
#
# COMPACT_ATOMS: atom_id res chain seq x y z
N MET A 1 6.70 42.28 17.69
CA MET A 1 5.89 41.09 18.06
C MET A 1 5.07 40.66 16.85
N SER A 2 5.63 39.86 15.93
CA SER A 2 4.90 39.39 14.73
C SER A 2 5.50 38.13 14.06
N LEU A 3 6.08 37.22 14.86
CA LEU A 3 6.74 36.00 14.34
C LEU A 3 5.94 34.70 14.56
N SER A 4 4.72 34.76 15.10
CA SER A 4 3.98 33.54 15.49
C SER A 4 3.00 33.01 14.41
N ILE A 5 2.57 33.83 13.45
CA ILE A 5 1.46 33.47 12.55
C ILE A 5 1.89 32.58 11.36
N LYS A 6 3.15 32.65 10.89
CA LYS A 6 3.61 31.89 9.70
C LYS A 6 3.81 30.38 9.92
N LYS A 7 4.03 29.92 11.15
CA LYS A 7 4.27 28.49 11.45
C LYS A 7 3.00 27.64 11.40
N SER A 8 1.84 28.23 11.70
CA SER A 8 0.54 27.52 11.75
C SER A 8 0.01 27.16 10.36
N SER A 9 0.23 28.04 9.38
CA SER A 9 -0.25 27.85 8.00
C SER A 9 0.39 26.65 7.27
N TRP A 10 1.66 26.30 7.57
CA TRP A 10 2.32 25.13 6.98
C TRP A 10 1.85 23.80 7.58
N LEU A 11 1.55 23.79 8.87
CA LEU A 11 0.95 22.63 9.55
C LEU A 11 -0.48 22.40 9.06
N MET A 12 -1.26 23.47 8.89
CA MET A 12 -2.58 23.39 8.28
C MET A 12 -2.50 22.89 6.83
N LEU A 13 -1.55 23.34 6.02
CA LEU A 13 -1.36 22.85 4.65
C LEU A 13 -0.95 21.38 4.61
N ALA A 14 -0.06 20.94 5.49
CA ALA A 14 0.33 19.53 5.59
C ALA A 14 -0.84 18.64 6.06
N MET A 15 -1.63 19.11 7.04
CA MET A 15 -2.84 18.42 7.50
C MET A 15 -3.94 18.42 6.43
N LEU A 16 -4.09 19.51 5.66
CA LEU A 16 -5.05 19.60 4.57
C LEU A 16 -4.66 18.66 3.42
N VAL A 17 -3.37 18.58 3.07
CA VAL A 17 -2.86 17.61 2.09
C VAL A 17 -3.12 16.18 2.58
N LEU A 18 -2.80 15.85 3.84
CA LEU A 18 -3.09 14.56 4.48
C LEU A 18 -4.59 14.23 4.53
N LEU A 19 -5.47 15.23 4.71
CA LEU A 19 -6.92 15.03 4.67
C LEU A 19 -7.41 14.80 3.23
N THR A 20 -6.88 15.53 2.25
CA THR A 20 -7.29 15.39 0.85
C THR A 20 -6.83 14.07 0.22
N THR A 21 -5.72 13.49 0.67
CA THR A 21 -5.28 12.16 0.20
C THR A 21 -6.15 11.01 0.73
N GLN A 22 -6.82 11.19 1.88
CA GLN A 22 -7.74 10.16 2.41
C GLN A 22 -9.00 9.97 1.55
N ILE A 23 -9.44 11.02 0.84
CA ILE A 23 -10.67 10.99 0.05
C ILE A 23 -10.51 10.20 -1.25
N ILE A 24 -9.30 10.12 -1.81
CA ILE A 24 -9.06 9.46 -3.10
C ILE A 24 -8.83 7.94 -2.93
N GLY A 25 -8.36 7.49 -1.75
CA GLY A 25 -8.07 6.08 -1.48
C GLY A 25 -9.30 5.17 -1.32
N GLN A 26 -10.48 5.74 -1.07
CA GLN A 26 -11.71 4.94 -0.94
C GLN A 26 -12.32 4.53 -2.28
N ALA A 27 -11.83 5.07 -3.40
CA ALA A 27 -12.37 4.77 -4.72
C ALA A 27 -12.05 3.34 -5.23
N PHE A 28 -11.12 2.62 -4.59
CA PHE A 28 -10.75 1.24 -4.97
C PHE A 28 -11.24 0.16 -3.98
N ALA A 29 -12.01 0.54 -2.96
CA ALA A 29 -12.59 -0.41 -2.00
C ALA A 29 -13.96 -0.95 -2.42
N HIS A 30 -14.58 -0.38 -3.47
CA HIS A 30 -15.72 -1.01 -4.14
C HIS A 30 -15.17 -2.08 -5.07
N GLY A 31 -15.61 -3.33 -4.92
CA GLY A 31 -15.18 -4.42 -5.80
C GLY A 31 -15.41 -4.05 -7.27
N MET A 32 -14.50 -4.47 -8.15
CA MET A 32 -14.59 -4.19 -9.58
C MET A 32 -15.91 -4.71 -10.15
N SER A 33 -16.63 -3.85 -10.87
CA SER A 33 -17.81 -4.28 -11.63
C SER A 33 -17.40 -5.25 -12.73
N GLU A 34 -18.33 -6.12 -13.15
CA GLU A 34 -18.05 -7.06 -14.25
C GLU A 34 -17.70 -6.34 -15.56
N ALA A 35 -18.25 -5.15 -15.78
CA ALA A 35 -17.90 -4.29 -16.91
C ALA A 35 -16.45 -3.80 -16.86
N GLU A 36 -15.93 -3.44 -15.68
CA GLU A 36 -14.53 -3.05 -15.51
C GLU A 36 -13.58 -4.23 -15.68
N LYS A 37 -13.94 -5.41 -15.16
CA LYS A 37 -13.15 -6.63 -15.39
C LYS A 37 -13.05 -6.95 -16.88
N GLN A 38 -14.17 -6.87 -17.60
CA GLN A 38 -14.19 -7.10 -19.05
C GLN A 38 -13.33 -6.07 -19.80
N ALA A 39 -13.42 -4.79 -19.43
CA ALA A 39 -12.58 -3.75 -20.03
C ALA A 39 -11.07 -3.99 -19.81
N ILE A 40 -10.67 -4.57 -18.67
CA ILE A 40 -9.27 -4.98 -18.44
C ILE A 40 -8.86 -6.07 -19.41
N VAL A 41 -9.70 -7.10 -19.56
CA VAL A 41 -9.43 -8.22 -20.48
C VAL A 41 -9.34 -7.72 -21.92
N ASP A 42 -10.29 -6.89 -22.35
CA ASP A 42 -10.33 -6.32 -23.71
C ASP A 42 -9.14 -5.39 -24.00
N GLY A 43 -8.68 -4.65 -23.00
CA GLY A 43 -7.51 -3.77 -23.09
C GLY A 43 -6.16 -4.51 -23.08
N GLY A 44 -6.16 -5.81 -22.79
CA GLY A 44 -4.96 -6.66 -22.77
C GLY A 44 -3.83 -6.10 -21.91
N ASN A 45 -2.59 -6.36 -22.33
CA ASN A 45 -1.37 -5.97 -21.60
C ASN A 45 -1.22 -4.46 -21.34
N LEU A 46 -1.78 -3.60 -22.21
CA LEU A 46 -1.76 -2.16 -21.99
C LEU A 46 -2.62 -1.74 -20.79
N SER A 47 -3.72 -2.45 -20.54
CA SER A 47 -4.54 -2.22 -19.36
C SER A 47 -3.74 -2.53 -18.09
N TYR A 48 -3.06 -3.69 -18.04
CA TYR A 48 -2.18 -4.06 -16.93
C TYR A 48 -1.06 -3.06 -16.69
N LEU A 49 -0.41 -2.57 -17.74
CA LEU A 49 0.57 -1.50 -17.65
C LEU A 49 -0.03 -0.24 -16.99
N SER A 50 -1.19 0.21 -17.45
CA SER A 50 -1.87 1.40 -16.90
C SER A 50 -2.29 1.21 -15.44
N ILE A 51 -2.78 0.02 -15.07
CA ILE A 51 -3.12 -0.31 -13.69
C ILE A 51 -1.86 -0.29 -12.83
N GLY A 52 -0.73 -0.83 -13.31
CA GLY A 52 0.55 -0.78 -12.61
C GLY A 52 1.05 0.64 -12.37
N ILE A 53 0.99 1.52 -13.38
CA ILE A 53 1.35 2.95 -13.26
C ILE A 53 0.47 3.62 -12.21
N THR A 54 -0.85 3.43 -12.32
CA THR A 54 -1.82 4.07 -11.44
C THR A 54 -1.64 3.59 -10.01
N HIS A 55 -1.48 2.28 -9.80
CA HIS A 55 -1.24 1.67 -8.50
C HIS A 55 -0.03 2.31 -7.80
N MET A 56 1.11 2.40 -8.50
CA MET A 56 2.32 2.99 -7.95
C MET A 56 2.16 4.49 -7.62
N LEU A 57 1.46 5.24 -8.47
CA LEU A 57 1.26 6.69 -8.27
C LEU A 57 0.16 7.02 -7.25
N SER A 58 -0.82 6.15 -7.04
CA SER A 58 -1.88 6.31 -6.03
C SER A 58 -1.51 5.73 -4.66
N GLY A 59 -0.53 4.83 -4.60
CA GLY A 59 -0.08 4.18 -3.37
C GLY A 59 0.71 5.13 -2.48
N TYR A 60 0.06 5.68 -1.45
CA TYR A 60 0.71 6.62 -0.53
C TYR A 60 1.89 6.02 0.23
N ASP A 61 1.79 4.75 0.60
CA ASP A 61 2.86 3.97 1.22
C ASP A 61 4.09 3.88 0.30
N HIS A 62 3.89 3.58 -0.98
CA HIS A 62 4.97 3.56 -1.97
C HIS A 62 5.61 4.93 -2.18
N LEU A 63 4.81 5.99 -2.28
CA LEU A 63 5.32 7.36 -2.42
C LEU A 63 6.11 7.79 -1.17
N LEU A 64 5.63 7.47 0.03
CA LEU A 64 6.33 7.75 1.29
C LEU A 64 7.64 6.94 1.41
N PHE A 65 7.64 5.69 0.94
CA PHE A 65 8.84 4.86 0.85
C PHE A 65 9.89 5.48 -0.06
N VAL A 66 9.52 5.82 -1.31
CA VAL A 66 10.42 6.48 -2.28
C VAL A 66 10.94 7.81 -1.72
N PHE A 67 10.06 8.59 -1.10
CA PHE A 67 10.45 9.85 -0.46
C PHE A 67 11.48 9.63 0.67
N GLY A 68 11.31 8.60 1.50
CA GLY A 68 12.27 8.20 2.53
C GLY A 68 13.63 7.81 1.95
N ILE A 69 13.66 7.03 0.86
CA ILE A 69 14.88 6.59 0.17
C ILE A 69 15.70 7.78 -0.37
N ILE A 70 15.05 8.83 -0.85
CA ILE A 70 15.74 10.03 -1.38
C ILE A 70 16.59 10.74 -0.32
N PHE A 71 16.30 10.57 0.97
CA PHE A 71 17.15 11.10 2.04
C PHE A 71 18.43 10.27 2.26
N LEU A 72 18.39 8.95 2.02
CA LEU A 72 19.57 8.08 2.11
C LEU A 72 20.49 8.26 0.91
N LEU A 73 19.91 8.40 -0.29
CA LEU A 73 20.66 8.32 -1.54
C LEU A 73 21.01 9.73 -2.03
N THR A 74 22.31 10.02 -2.09
CA THR A 74 22.80 11.35 -2.46
C THR A 74 23.32 11.43 -3.88
N THR A 75 23.76 10.30 -4.45
CA THR A 75 24.33 10.22 -5.80
C THR A 75 23.45 9.43 -6.76
N PHE A 76 23.48 9.80 -8.05
CA PHE A 76 22.72 9.10 -9.11
C PHE A 76 23.08 7.61 -9.19
N ARG A 77 24.36 7.25 -9.03
CA ARG A 77 24.83 5.86 -9.05
C ARG A 77 24.22 5.04 -7.91
N GLU A 78 24.14 5.61 -6.71
CA GLU A 78 23.50 4.93 -5.57
C GLU A 78 22.00 4.77 -5.82
N ILE A 79 21.32 5.83 -6.28
CA ILE A 79 19.89 5.79 -6.62
C ILE A 79 19.60 4.63 -7.57
N VAL A 80 20.30 4.55 -8.71
CA VAL A 80 20.12 3.45 -9.67
C VAL A 80 20.41 2.10 -9.02
N LYS A 81 21.55 1.94 -8.32
CA LYS A 81 21.94 0.67 -7.69
C LYS A 81 20.85 0.14 -6.75
N TYR A 82 20.34 0.98 -5.87
CA TYR A 82 19.40 0.55 -4.84
C TYR A 82 17.98 0.38 -5.38
N ILE A 83 17.55 1.23 -6.32
CA ILE A 83 16.26 1.06 -7.00
C ILE A 83 16.24 -0.23 -7.82
N THR A 84 17.32 -0.52 -8.55
CA THR A 84 17.45 -1.79 -9.26
C THR A 84 17.41 -2.97 -8.29
N ALA A 85 18.11 -2.91 -7.16
CA ALA A 85 18.08 -3.97 -6.15
C ALA A 85 16.67 -4.21 -5.58
N PHE A 86 15.94 -3.13 -5.27
CA PHE A 86 14.54 -3.20 -4.85
C PHE A 86 13.67 -3.87 -5.93
N THR A 87 13.78 -3.38 -7.16
CA THR A 87 12.97 -3.83 -8.31
C THR A 87 13.23 -5.29 -8.62
N LEU A 88 14.47 -5.77 -8.53
CA LEU A 88 14.80 -7.18 -8.72
C LEU A 88 14.18 -8.06 -7.63
N GLY A 89 14.30 -7.68 -6.35
CA GLY A 89 13.66 -8.41 -5.25
C GLY A 89 12.14 -8.44 -5.38
N HIS A 90 11.56 -7.27 -5.67
CA HIS A 90 10.13 -7.08 -5.89
C HIS A 90 9.59 -7.95 -7.02
N SER A 91 10.20 -7.87 -8.21
CA SER A 91 9.77 -8.62 -9.38
C SER A 91 9.89 -10.14 -9.15
N ALA A 92 10.97 -10.58 -8.49
CA ALA A 92 11.20 -12.01 -8.24
C ALA A 92 10.09 -12.62 -7.37
N THR A 93 9.72 -11.94 -6.27
CA THR A 93 8.65 -12.42 -5.38
C THR A 93 7.27 -12.25 -5.98
N LEU A 94 7.01 -11.15 -6.70
CA LEU A 94 5.75 -10.93 -7.42
C LEU A 94 5.47 -12.07 -8.40
N ILE A 95 6.44 -12.37 -9.27
CA ILE A 95 6.33 -13.45 -10.25
C ILE A 95 6.15 -14.79 -9.53
N TYR A 96 7.05 -15.11 -8.59
CA TYR A 96 7.02 -16.39 -7.89
C TYR A 96 5.69 -16.63 -7.15
N ALA A 97 5.22 -15.66 -6.37
CA ALA A 97 3.99 -15.78 -5.61
C ALA A 97 2.76 -15.88 -6.51
N THR A 98 2.71 -15.11 -7.61
CA THR A 98 1.59 -15.15 -8.56
C THR A 98 1.50 -16.50 -9.28
N PHE A 99 2.62 -17.04 -9.76
CA PHE A 99 2.65 -18.34 -10.44
C PHE A 99 2.30 -19.51 -9.52
N ASN A 100 2.61 -19.41 -8.23
CA ASN A 100 2.32 -20.46 -7.26
C ASN A 100 0.99 -20.24 -6.51
N GLY A 101 0.21 -19.22 -6.88
CA GLY A 101 -1.06 -18.91 -6.22
C GLY A 101 -0.91 -18.58 -4.73
N ILE A 102 0.25 -18.06 -4.32
CA ILE A 102 0.51 -17.71 -2.92
C ILE A 102 -0.24 -16.42 -2.62
N GLN A 103 -1.18 -16.49 -1.67
CA GLN A 103 -1.99 -15.37 -1.22
C GLN A 103 -1.80 -15.21 0.29
N ILE A 104 -1.43 -14.00 0.70
CA ILE A 104 -1.33 -13.62 2.11
C ILE A 104 -2.31 -12.48 2.33
N ASN A 105 -2.91 -12.39 3.52
CA ASN A 105 -3.80 -11.29 3.84
C ASN A 105 -3.10 -9.95 3.56
N TYR A 106 -3.69 -9.16 2.67
CA TYR A 106 -3.10 -7.91 2.19
C TYR A 106 -2.94 -6.89 3.32
N PHE A 107 -3.84 -6.84 4.31
CA PHE A 107 -3.70 -5.96 5.46
C PHE A 107 -2.45 -6.29 6.26
N PHE A 108 -2.14 -7.58 6.41
CA PHE A 108 -0.94 -8.01 7.13
C PHE A 108 0.34 -7.57 6.41
N ILE A 109 0.44 -7.80 5.10
CA ILE A 109 1.62 -7.39 4.34
C ILE A 109 1.73 -5.87 4.24
N ASP A 110 0.62 -5.16 4.00
CA ASP A 110 0.58 -3.70 3.94
C ASP A 110 1.01 -3.08 5.29
N ALA A 111 0.71 -3.73 6.43
CA ALA A 111 1.22 -3.33 7.73
C ALA A 111 2.75 -3.47 7.82
N ILE A 112 3.32 -4.57 7.32
CA ILE A 112 4.78 -4.76 7.27
C ILE A 112 5.45 -3.74 6.33
N ILE A 113 4.81 -3.46 5.19
CA ILE A 113 5.24 -2.41 4.26
C ILE A 113 5.26 -1.04 4.96
N ALA A 114 4.23 -0.71 5.76
CA ALA A 114 4.21 0.52 6.54
C ALA A 114 5.37 0.60 7.56
N LEU A 115 5.74 -0.51 8.19
CA LEU A 115 6.93 -0.57 9.06
C LEU A 115 8.25 -0.34 8.30
N SER A 116 8.31 -0.66 7.01
CA SER A 116 9.49 -0.38 6.19
C SER A 116 9.74 1.14 6.02
N ILE A 117 8.68 1.95 5.99
CA ILE A 117 8.75 3.41 5.98
C ILE A 117 9.38 3.91 7.29
N CYS A 118 8.91 3.39 8.43
CA CYS A 118 9.47 3.67 9.74
C CYS A 118 10.96 3.30 9.81
N TYR A 119 11.31 2.11 9.28
CA TYR A 119 12.68 1.63 9.23
C TYR A 119 13.58 2.62 8.49
N ILE A 120 13.20 3.01 7.26
CA ILE A 120 14.01 3.91 6.42
C ILE A 120 14.17 5.28 7.08
N ALA A 121 13.08 5.82 7.62
CA ALA A 121 13.11 7.10 8.32
C ALA A 121 13.94 7.06 9.61
N PHE A 122 13.93 5.94 10.33
CA PHE A 122 14.80 5.71 11.48
C PHE A 122 16.27 5.61 11.06
N ALA A 123 16.57 4.94 9.94
CA ALA A 123 17.91 4.88 9.37
C ALA A 123 18.42 6.28 8.97
N ASN A 124 17.58 7.09 8.33
CA ASN A 124 17.88 8.48 7.95
C ASN A 124 18.23 9.40 9.13
N LEU A 125 17.77 9.07 10.34
CA LEU A 125 18.00 9.84 11.56
C LEU A 125 19.21 9.32 12.37
N ASP A 126 20.04 8.45 11.79
CA ASP A 126 21.11 7.73 12.48
C ASP A 126 20.61 6.93 13.69
N GLY A 127 19.35 6.47 13.65
CA GLY A 127 18.66 5.89 14.79
C GLY A 127 19.35 4.65 15.36
N PHE A 128 19.88 3.78 14.48
CA PHE A 128 20.62 2.58 14.86
C PHE A 128 21.83 2.91 15.74
N LYS A 129 22.61 3.91 15.35
CA LYS A 129 23.79 4.33 16.10
C LYS A 129 23.42 5.08 17.37
N LYS A 130 22.45 6.00 17.29
CA LYS A 130 22.10 6.93 18.37
C LYS A 130 21.30 6.28 19.51
N TYR A 131 20.36 5.41 19.18
CA TYR A 131 19.42 4.84 20.16
C TYR A 131 19.68 3.36 20.47
N LEU A 132 20.23 2.61 19.52
CA LEU A 132 20.47 1.17 19.69
C LEU A 132 21.95 0.82 19.88
N GLY A 133 22.88 1.75 19.62
CA GLY A 133 24.32 1.52 19.75
C GLY A 133 24.89 0.51 18.75
N ILE A 134 24.16 0.18 17.68
CA ILE A 134 24.57 -0.79 16.65
C ILE A 134 24.81 -0.12 15.32
N GLN A 135 25.63 -0.77 14.47
CA GLN A 135 25.80 -0.35 13.08
C GLN A 135 24.53 -0.70 12.29
N PRO A 136 24.08 0.16 11.36
CA PRO A 136 22.96 -0.17 10.51
C PRO A 136 23.31 -1.39 9.63
N PRO A 137 22.33 -2.25 9.31
CA PRO A 137 22.51 -3.35 8.37
C PRO A 137 22.97 -2.84 6.99
N SER A 138 23.52 -3.74 6.17
CA SER A 138 23.86 -3.42 4.77
C SER A 138 22.64 -2.87 4.04
N LEU A 139 22.75 -1.64 3.56
CA LEU A 139 21.66 -0.95 2.86
C LEU A 139 21.17 -1.74 1.65
N LEU A 140 22.08 -2.47 0.98
CA LEU A 140 21.72 -3.30 -0.17
C LEU A 140 20.84 -4.48 0.25
N VAL A 141 21.25 -5.21 1.29
CA VAL A 141 20.49 -6.36 1.81
C VAL A 141 19.12 -5.89 2.28
N MET A 142 19.08 -4.79 3.02
CA MET A 142 17.84 -4.19 3.49
C MET A 142 16.90 -3.86 2.33
N ILE A 143 17.34 -3.09 1.33
CA ILE A 143 16.48 -2.66 0.22
C ILE A 143 16.00 -3.85 -0.63
N THR A 144 16.86 -4.85 -0.87
CA THR A 144 16.45 -6.07 -1.56
C THR A 144 15.39 -6.84 -0.76
N THR A 145 15.56 -6.99 0.56
CA THR A 145 14.57 -7.65 1.43
C THR A 145 13.25 -6.88 1.46
N LEU A 146 13.28 -5.56 1.51
CA LEU A 146 12.08 -4.74 1.40
C LEU A 146 11.41 -4.95 0.05
N GLY A 147 12.17 -5.00 -1.05
CA GLY A 147 11.66 -5.35 -2.37
C GLY A 147 10.91 -6.68 -2.36
N LEU A 148 11.51 -7.73 -1.78
CA LEU A 148 10.88 -9.05 -1.64
C LEU A 148 9.52 -9.00 -0.91
N ILE A 149 9.45 -8.27 0.20
CA ILE A 149 8.21 -8.13 0.97
C ILE A 149 7.14 -7.38 0.16
N HIS A 150 7.52 -6.31 -0.53
CA HIS A 150 6.60 -5.53 -1.35
C HIS A 150 6.06 -6.34 -2.54
N GLY A 151 6.92 -7.13 -3.19
CA GLY A 151 6.52 -7.99 -4.31
C GLY A 151 5.50 -9.04 -3.89
N LEU A 152 5.68 -9.60 -2.70
CA LEU A 152 4.72 -10.53 -2.10
C LEU A 152 3.37 -9.86 -1.80
N GLY A 153 3.35 -8.67 -1.20
CA GLY A 153 2.09 -7.94 -0.93
C GLY A 153 1.31 -7.61 -2.19
N LEU A 154 2.03 -7.09 -3.18
CA LEU A 154 1.47 -6.77 -4.48
C LEU A 154 0.93 -8.00 -5.23
N SER A 155 1.58 -9.16 -5.11
CA SER A 155 1.12 -10.39 -5.77
C SER A 155 -0.30 -10.78 -5.37
N THR A 156 -0.70 -10.53 -4.12
CA THR A 156 -2.05 -10.85 -3.65
C THR A 156 -3.07 -9.90 -4.29
N ARG A 157 -2.72 -8.63 -4.49
CA ARG A 157 -3.56 -7.66 -5.21
C ARG A 157 -3.65 -7.97 -6.70
N LEU A 158 -2.54 -8.32 -7.33
CA LEU A 158 -2.48 -8.68 -8.75
C LEU A 158 -3.37 -9.89 -9.06
N GLN A 159 -3.38 -10.89 -8.19
CA GLN A 159 -4.24 -12.08 -8.31
C GLN A 159 -5.74 -11.79 -8.15
N GLN A 160 -6.14 -10.58 -7.73
CA GLN A 160 -7.55 -10.15 -7.71
C GLN A 160 -8.01 -9.57 -9.06
N LEU A 161 -7.08 -9.27 -9.97
CA LEU A 161 -7.39 -8.83 -11.34
C LEU A 161 -7.76 -10.03 -12.22
N PRO A 162 -8.53 -9.82 -13.30
CA PRO A 162 -8.92 -10.90 -14.22
C PRO A 162 -7.74 -11.34 -15.12
N LEU A 163 -6.79 -12.07 -14.55
CA LEU A 163 -5.58 -12.54 -15.23
C LEU A 163 -5.89 -13.60 -16.29
N SER A 164 -5.37 -13.41 -17.50
CA SER A 164 -5.45 -14.38 -18.59
C SER A 164 -4.55 -15.57 -18.29
N GLN A 165 -5.06 -16.80 -18.35
CA GLN A 165 -4.24 -17.99 -18.10
C GLN A 165 -3.17 -18.19 -19.18
N ASP A 166 -3.51 -17.90 -20.44
CA ASP A 166 -2.59 -18.07 -21.58
C ASP A 166 -1.49 -17.01 -21.62
N ASP A 167 -1.75 -15.81 -21.09
CA ASP A 167 -0.86 -14.64 -21.13
C ASP A 167 -0.30 -14.24 -19.76
N LEU A 168 -0.50 -15.06 -18.72
CA LEU A 168 -0.22 -14.72 -17.32
C LEU A 168 1.14 -14.05 -17.11
N LEU A 169 2.20 -14.60 -17.70
CA LEU A 169 3.55 -14.03 -17.61
C LEU A 169 3.60 -12.60 -18.17
N MET A 170 2.96 -12.37 -19.31
CA MET A 170 2.93 -11.07 -19.97
C MET A 170 2.07 -10.08 -19.19
N ASN A 171 0.96 -10.52 -18.59
CA ASN A 171 0.15 -9.68 -17.69
C ASN A 171 1.00 -9.21 -16.49
N ILE A 172 1.74 -10.13 -15.85
CA ILE A 172 2.61 -9.82 -14.71
C ILE A 172 3.73 -8.85 -15.13
N ILE A 173 4.41 -9.12 -16.25
CA ILE A 173 5.49 -8.27 -16.76
C ILE A 173 4.95 -6.87 -17.08
N SER A 174 3.81 -6.78 -17.76
CA SER A 174 3.21 -5.49 -18.15
C SER A 174 2.82 -4.67 -16.93
N PHE A 175 2.21 -5.30 -15.93
CA PHE A 175 1.89 -4.66 -14.66
C PHE A 175 3.15 -4.16 -13.94
N ASN A 176 4.20 -4.98 -13.85
CA ASN A 176 5.46 -4.64 -13.20
C ASN A 176 6.21 -3.49 -13.91
N ILE A 177 6.24 -3.49 -15.25
CA ILE A 177 6.78 -2.38 -16.04
C ILE A 177 5.99 -1.10 -15.75
N GLY A 178 4.66 -1.19 -15.64
CA GLY A 178 3.82 -0.07 -15.26
C GLY A 178 4.22 0.53 -13.90
N ILE A 179 4.46 -0.32 -12.91
CA ILE A 179 4.95 0.10 -11.59
C ILE A 179 6.32 0.76 -11.68
N GLU A 180 7.26 0.18 -12.43
CA GLU A 180 8.59 0.74 -12.60
C GLU A 180 8.53 2.14 -13.25
N ILE A 181 7.69 2.33 -14.27
CA ILE A 181 7.43 3.63 -14.88
C ILE A 181 6.89 4.61 -13.84
N GLY A 182 5.85 4.24 -13.09
CA GLY A 182 5.28 5.07 -12.03
C GLY A 182 6.32 5.47 -10.98
N GLN A 183 7.17 4.52 -10.58
CA GLN A 183 8.24 4.75 -9.60
C GLN A 183 9.32 5.70 -10.12
N VAL A 184 9.76 5.53 -11.37
CA VAL A 184 10.75 6.42 -11.99
C VAL A 184 10.19 7.84 -12.11
N VAL A 185 8.92 7.98 -12.52
CA VAL A 185 8.26 9.29 -12.60
C VAL A 185 8.19 9.96 -11.23
N ALA A 186 7.70 9.26 -10.20
CA ALA A 186 7.61 9.78 -8.85
C ALA A 186 9.00 10.19 -8.31
N LEU A 187 10.00 9.31 -8.49
CA LEU A 187 11.37 9.56 -8.08
C LEU A 187 11.95 10.81 -8.75
N VAL A 188 11.83 10.94 -10.07
CA VAL A 188 12.37 12.09 -10.82
C VAL A 188 11.76 13.39 -10.31
N VAL A 189 10.43 13.43 -10.15
CA VAL A 189 9.72 14.60 -9.61
C VAL A 189 10.22 14.93 -8.21
N MET A 190 10.28 13.95 -7.30
CA MET A 190 10.74 14.15 -5.94
C MET A 190 12.21 14.59 -5.88
N LEU A 191 13.09 14.02 -6.70
CA LEU A 191 14.51 14.40 -6.77
C LEU A 191 14.70 15.84 -7.24
N VAL A 192 13.95 16.27 -8.26
CA VAL A 192 13.98 17.66 -8.74
C VAL A 192 13.59 18.61 -7.60
N VAL A 193 12.46 18.36 -6.94
CA VAL A 193 11.99 19.15 -5.79
C VAL A 193 13.04 19.16 -4.66
N MET A 194 13.57 17.99 -4.30
CA MET A 194 14.56 17.84 -3.24
C MET A 194 15.87 18.55 -3.56
N ASN A 195 16.31 18.57 -4.82
CA ASN A 195 17.52 19.29 -5.22
C ASN A 195 17.37 20.82 -5.04
N PHE A 196 16.17 21.36 -5.28
CA PHE A 196 15.88 22.77 -4.96
C PHE A 196 15.86 23.04 -3.46
N LEU A 197 15.29 22.12 -2.66
CA LEU A 197 15.21 22.25 -1.19
C LEU A 197 16.58 22.10 -0.52
N ARG A 198 17.46 21.22 -1.02
CA ARG A 198 18.83 20.99 -0.52
C ARG A 198 19.69 22.26 -0.51
N LYS A 199 19.41 23.21 -1.40
CA LYS A 199 20.14 24.49 -1.50
C LYS A 199 19.70 25.52 -0.44
N LYS A 200 18.68 25.23 0.38
CA LYS A 200 18.17 26.15 1.40
C LYS A 200 18.87 25.90 2.75
N LEU A 201 19.18 26.97 3.49
CA LEU A 201 19.81 26.91 4.81
C LEU A 201 19.02 26.06 5.83
N ALA A 202 17.70 25.96 5.66
CA ALA A 202 16.81 25.20 6.54
C ALA A 202 16.70 23.70 6.19
N PHE A 203 17.49 23.19 5.22
CA PHE A 203 17.35 21.81 4.74
C PHE A 203 17.56 20.76 5.84
N ALA A 204 18.53 20.97 6.74
CA ALA A 204 18.78 20.03 7.84
C ALA A 204 17.58 19.90 8.78
N THR A 205 16.90 21.01 9.09
CA THR A 205 15.68 21.01 9.90
C THR A 205 14.52 20.36 9.15
N PHE A 206 14.35 20.70 7.87
CA PHE A 206 13.35 20.09 7.00
C PHE A 206 13.51 18.56 6.91
N SER A 207 14.74 18.09 6.71
CA SER A 207 15.06 16.66 6.65
C SER A 207 14.69 15.94 7.94
N LYS A 208 15.07 16.50 9.11
CA LYS A 208 14.70 15.91 10.41
C LYS A 208 13.20 15.85 10.61
N ILE A 209 12.49 16.95 10.36
CA ILE A 209 11.03 17.01 10.48
C ILE A 209 10.38 15.98 9.56
N SER A 210 10.80 15.93 8.29
CA SER A 210 10.27 14.99 7.30
C SER A 210 10.43 13.53 7.73
N ASN A 211 11.60 13.16 8.28
CA ASN A 211 11.82 11.79 8.75
C ASN A 211 11.02 11.46 10.02
N TYR A 212 10.85 12.38 10.96
CA TYR A 212 9.93 12.15 12.08
C TYR A 212 8.47 12.02 11.60
N SER A 213 8.05 12.83 10.62
CA SER A 213 6.74 12.70 9.98
C SER A 213 6.58 11.36 9.25
N LEU A 214 7.62 10.85 8.60
CA LEU A 214 7.61 9.52 7.97
C LEU A 214 7.46 8.40 9.00
N ILE A 215 8.14 8.47 10.14
CA ILE A 215 7.95 7.50 11.23
C ILE A 215 6.50 7.56 11.74
N PHE A 216 5.96 8.76 11.97
CA PHE A 216 4.58 8.92 12.41
C PHE A 216 3.57 8.37 11.39
N ALA A 217 3.74 8.70 10.12
CA ALA A 217 2.88 8.22 9.03
C ALA A 217 2.97 6.69 8.88
N GLY A 218 4.17 6.12 8.93
CA GLY A 218 4.36 4.67 8.87
C GLY A 218 3.72 3.94 10.06
N LEU A 219 3.83 4.48 11.28
CA LEU A 219 3.15 3.92 12.45
C LEU A 219 1.63 4.04 12.32
N PHE A 220 1.13 5.18 11.86
CA PHE A 220 -0.30 5.38 11.60
C PHE A 220 -0.85 4.36 10.59
N LEU A 221 -0.16 4.20 9.45
CA LEU A 221 -0.51 3.21 8.44
C LEU A 221 -0.43 1.79 8.99
N PHE A 222 0.61 1.45 9.77
CA PHE A 222 0.73 0.15 10.41
C PHE A 222 -0.47 -0.18 11.30
N PHE A 223 -0.88 0.75 12.17
CA PHE A 223 -2.04 0.54 13.04
C PHE A 223 -3.35 0.47 12.25
N MET A 224 -3.50 1.31 11.23
CA MET A 224 -4.67 1.27 10.33
C MET A 224 -4.78 -0.09 9.62
N GLN A 225 -3.68 -0.61 9.07
CA GLN A 225 -3.68 -1.90 8.39
C GLN A 225 -3.84 -3.06 9.37
N SER A 226 -3.21 -2.98 10.56
CA SER A 226 -3.42 -3.97 11.61
C SER A 226 -4.89 -4.03 12.02
N HIS A 227 -5.55 -2.89 12.18
CA HIS A 227 -6.97 -2.83 12.49
C HIS A 227 -7.82 -3.48 11.39
N GLY A 228 -7.53 -3.20 10.12
CA GLY A 228 -8.18 -3.89 8.99
C GLY A 228 -7.95 -5.41 8.99
N TYR A 229 -6.73 -5.84 9.32
CA TYR A 229 -6.40 -7.26 9.45
C TYR A 229 -7.30 -7.94 10.49
N TRP A 230 -7.37 -7.38 11.71
CA TRP A 230 -8.22 -7.92 12.79
C TRP A 230 -9.70 -8.02 12.38
N HIS A 231 -10.26 -7.00 11.71
CA HIS A 231 -11.64 -7.08 11.21
C HIS A 231 -11.88 -8.19 10.18
N THR A 232 -10.86 -8.52 9.37
CA THR A 232 -10.98 -9.60 8.37
C THR A 232 -10.74 -10.99 8.93
N THR A 233 -9.96 -11.13 10.01
CA THR A 233 -9.58 -12.44 10.57
C THR A 233 -10.37 -12.83 11.81
N THR A 234 -10.83 -11.85 12.60
CA THR A 234 -11.64 -12.07 13.81
C THR A 234 -12.92 -11.20 13.78
N PRO A 235 -13.81 -11.39 12.78
CA PRO A 235 -15.01 -10.56 12.65
C PRO A 235 -15.95 -10.67 13.87
N ASP A 236 -15.99 -11.82 14.53
CA ASP A 236 -16.84 -12.08 15.70
C ASP A 236 -16.39 -11.35 16.99
N GLU A 237 -15.15 -10.85 17.04
CA GLU A 237 -14.66 -10.06 18.19
C GLU A 237 -15.07 -8.57 18.12
N PHE A 238 -15.41 -8.08 16.92
CA PHE A 238 -15.74 -6.66 16.68
C PHE A 238 -17.21 -6.43 16.30
N GLY A 239 -17.98 -7.48 16.02
CA GLY A 239 -19.43 -7.45 15.85
C GLY A 239 -20.19 -8.06 17.04
N PHE A 240 -21.52 -8.06 17.00
CA PHE A 240 -22.27 -9.03 17.81
C PHE A 240 -21.89 -10.42 17.27
N SER A 241 -21.05 -11.16 18.00
CA SER A 241 -20.59 -12.52 17.63
C SER A 241 -21.73 -13.37 17.05
N ASN A 242 -21.50 -14.19 16.02
CA ASN A 242 -22.50 -15.13 15.52
C ASN A 242 -23.05 -16.07 16.61
N ASP A 243 -22.28 -16.30 17.68
CA ASP A 243 -22.70 -17.09 18.84
C ASP A 243 -23.57 -16.29 19.84
N ASN A 244 -23.80 -15.02 19.57
CA ASN A 244 -24.64 -14.17 20.39
C ASN A 244 -26.11 -14.56 20.20
N HIS A 245 -26.85 -14.66 21.30
CA HIS A 245 -28.20 -15.26 21.35
C HIS A 245 -29.21 -14.61 20.39
N ILE A 246 -28.94 -13.38 19.93
CA ILE A 246 -29.72 -12.65 18.92
C ILE A 246 -29.62 -13.28 17.52
N HIS A 247 -28.46 -13.81 17.12
CA HIS A 247 -28.31 -14.43 15.80
C HIS A 247 -29.16 -15.69 15.66
N HIS A 248 -29.29 -16.48 16.73
CA HIS A 248 -30.20 -17.62 16.75
C HIS A 248 -31.68 -17.21 16.54
N HIS A 249 -32.08 -16.01 16.97
CA HIS A 249 -33.42 -15.50 16.69
C HIS A 249 -33.58 -15.06 15.23
N ILE A 250 -32.57 -14.41 14.66
CA ILE A 250 -32.56 -13.99 13.25
C ILE A 250 -32.62 -15.22 12.33
N GLU A 251 -31.85 -16.26 12.60
CA GLU A 251 -31.86 -17.51 11.83
C GLU A 251 -33.20 -18.23 11.93
N MET A 252 -33.77 -18.34 13.13
CA MET A 252 -35.11 -18.93 13.31
C MET A 252 -36.19 -18.13 12.55
N GLU A 253 -36.07 -16.81 12.50
CA GLU A 253 -37.00 -15.95 11.78
C GLU A 253 -36.84 -16.09 10.26
N GLN A 254 -35.62 -16.16 9.75
CA GLN A 254 -35.34 -16.44 8.34
C GLN A 254 -35.87 -17.80 7.91
N GLN A 255 -35.63 -18.86 8.70
CA GLN A 255 -36.18 -20.19 8.44
C GLN A 255 -37.72 -20.21 8.48
N ARG A 256 -38.33 -19.40 9.37
CA ARG A 256 -39.79 -19.26 9.44
C ARG A 256 -40.34 -18.57 8.19
N VAL A 257 -39.70 -17.49 7.73
CA VAL A 257 -40.08 -16.77 6.50
C VAL A 257 -39.92 -17.67 5.27
N GLU A 258 -38.85 -18.45 5.19
CA GLU A 258 -38.59 -19.38 4.09
C GLU A 258 -39.63 -20.52 4.05
N LYS A 259 -40.02 -21.06 5.21
CA LYS A 259 -41.11 -22.04 5.31
C LYS A 259 -42.46 -21.46 4.87
N LEU A 260 -42.77 -20.22 5.24
CA LEU A 260 -44.00 -19.53 4.84
C LEU A 260 -44.02 -19.24 3.32
N SER A 261 -42.89 -18.85 2.74
CA SER A 261 -42.76 -18.67 1.29
C SER A 261 -42.98 -19.98 0.53
N ASN A 262 -42.37 -21.07 0.99
CA ASN A 262 -42.50 -22.38 0.35
C ASN A 262 -43.90 -23.00 0.51
N SER A 263 -44.62 -22.69 1.59
CA SER A 263 -46.01 -23.14 1.75
C SER A 263 -46.97 -22.38 0.85
N HIS A 264 -46.83 -21.05 0.74
CA HIS A 264 -47.65 -20.25 -0.19
C HIS A 264 -47.43 -20.64 -1.66
N GLN A 265 -46.22 -21.05 -2.04
CA GLN A 265 -45.94 -21.49 -3.40
C GLN A 265 -46.55 -22.86 -3.72
N ARG A 266 -46.73 -23.74 -2.73
CA ARG A 266 -47.45 -25.02 -2.90
C ARG A 266 -48.96 -24.84 -3.06
N ASP A 267 -49.57 -23.93 -2.30
CA ASP A 267 -51.01 -23.67 -2.36
C ASP A 267 -51.46 -22.95 -3.66
N SER A 268 -50.52 -22.40 -4.42
CA SER A 268 -50.79 -21.74 -5.71
C SER A 268 -50.74 -22.67 -6.94
N ILE A 269 -50.42 -23.95 -6.75
CA ILE A 269 -50.23 -24.95 -7.83
C ILE A 269 -51.33 -26.04 -7.80
N GLU A 270 -52.19 -26.07 -6.77
CA GLU A 270 -53.43 -26.89 -6.74
C GLU A 270 -54.67 -26.07 -7.13
#